data_AF-X1JYR3-F1
#
_entry.id   AF-X1JYR3-F1
#
_cell.length_a   1.000
_cell.length_b   1.000
_cell.length_c   1.000
_cell.angle_alpha   90.00
_cell.angle_beta   90.00
_cell.angle_gamma   90.00
#
_symmetry.space_group_name_H-M   'P 1'
#
loop_
_entity.id
_entity.type
_entity.pdbx_description
1 polymer ?
#
loop_
_entity_poly.entity_id
_entity_poly.type
_entity_poly.pdbx_seq_one_letter_code
_entity_poly.pdbx_strand_id
1 'polypeptide(L)'
;MGGDPDVGDTVTYDVHFGTSATPPLVSNDQLATTYDPGTLGYNTKYYWKLVARDNHGAPRTGPLWDFTTVSPPSPGELHVGPGQPYATIQAAIDVARD
;
A
#
# COMPACT_ATOMS: atom_id res chain seq x y z
N MET A 1 -22.00 6.64 -16.29
CA MET A 1 -21.22 6.72 -17.54
C MET A 1 -20.23 7.87 -17.31
N GLY A 2 -18.93 7.69 -17.12
CA GLY A 2 -18.03 6.65 -17.61
C GLY A 2 -17.01 7.33 -18.53
N GLY A 3 -15.75 7.36 -18.12
CA GLY A 3 -14.59 7.68 -18.96
C GLY A 3 -14.12 9.14 -18.90
N ASP A 4 -13.17 9.43 -18.02
CA ASP A 4 -12.22 10.52 -18.23
C ASP A 4 -11.22 10.10 -19.34
N PRO A 5 -10.93 10.91 -20.38
CA PRO A 5 -10.53 10.45 -21.72
C PRO A 5 -9.02 10.26 -22.01
N ASP A 6 -8.11 10.30 -21.04
CA ASP A 6 -6.68 10.30 -21.38
C ASP A 6 -6.10 8.88 -21.50
N VAL A 7 -6.44 8.21 -22.61
CA VAL A 7 -5.68 7.08 -23.17
C VAL A 7 -4.28 7.60 -23.53
N GLY A 8 -3.38 7.58 -22.56
CA GLY A 8 -2.00 8.04 -22.73
C GLY A 8 -1.25 8.30 -21.42
N ASP A 9 -1.97 8.65 -20.35
CA ASP A 9 -1.35 9.02 -19.08
C ASP A 9 -1.09 7.78 -18.24
N THR A 10 0.18 7.35 -18.30
CA THR A 10 0.68 6.26 -17.47
C THR A 10 1.06 6.83 -16.12
N VAL A 11 0.16 6.68 -15.14
CA VAL A 11 0.48 6.99 -13.75
C VAL A 11 1.22 5.80 -13.15
N THR A 12 2.43 6.05 -12.63
CA THR A 12 3.19 5.09 -11.85
C THR A 12 3.16 5.46 -10.37
N TYR A 13 3.35 4.46 -9.51
CA TYR A 13 3.34 4.62 -8.07
C TYR A 13 4.64 4.11 -7.46
N ASP A 14 5.30 4.96 -6.69
CA ASP A 14 6.27 4.51 -5.70
C ASP A 14 5.55 4.15 -4.41
N VAL A 15 5.77 2.92 -3.94
CA VAL A 15 5.24 2.42 -2.68
C VAL A 15 6.31 2.54 -1.62
N HIS A 16 6.03 3.32 -0.58
CA HIS A 16 6.82 3.32 0.63
C HIS A 16 6.09 2.55 1.71
N PHE A 17 6.75 1.60 2.35
CA PHE A 17 6.16 0.76 3.39
C PHE A 17 7.21 0.34 4.43
N GLY A 18 6.86 0.39 5.72
CA GLY A 18 7.73 -0.13 6.77
C GLY A 18 7.22 0.18 8.18
N THR A 19 8.05 -0.04 9.19
CA THR A 19 7.70 0.16 10.62
C THR A 19 8.09 1.54 11.16
N SER A 20 8.64 2.41 10.31
CA SER A 20 9.03 3.79 10.64
C SER A 20 8.04 4.79 10.04
N ALA A 21 7.81 5.91 10.73
CA ALA A 21 7.04 7.03 10.21
C ALA A 21 7.68 7.68 8.95
N THR A 22 8.94 7.37 8.67
CA THR A 22 9.60 7.66 7.40
C THR A 22 9.81 6.33 6.65
N PRO A 23 8.76 5.76 6.02
CA PRO A 23 8.83 4.42 5.45
C PRO A 23 9.81 4.35 4.26
N PRO A 24 10.64 3.29 4.16
CA PRO A 24 11.53 3.10 3.02
C PRO A 24 10.74 2.83 1.74
N LEU A 25 11.34 3.11 0.59
CA LEU A 25 10.81 2.73 -0.71
C LEU A 25 10.92 1.21 -0.86
N VAL A 26 9.81 0.54 -1.18
CA VAL A 26 9.72 -0.92 -1.33
C VAL A 26 9.33 -1.37 -2.73
N SER A 27 8.68 -0.50 -3.51
CA SER A 27 8.35 -0.71 -4.93
C SER A 27 8.46 0.62 -5.64
N ASN A 28 9.10 0.64 -6.81
CA ASN A 28 9.28 1.86 -7.61
C ASN A 28 8.50 1.77 -8.92
N ASP A 29 7.97 2.91 -9.36
CA ASP A 29 7.30 3.11 -10.65
C ASP A 29 6.29 2.01 -11.03
N GLN A 30 5.55 1.53 -10.04
CA GLN A 30 4.63 0.42 -10.22
C GLN A 30 3.36 0.88 -10.97
N LEU A 31 2.98 0.12 -12.00
CA LEU A 31 1.70 0.33 -12.72
C LEU A 31 0.51 -0.33 -12.02
N ALA A 32 0.77 -1.42 -11.31
CA ALA A 32 -0.24 -2.14 -10.57
C ALA A 32 -0.82 -1.27 -9.45
N THR A 33 -2.12 -1.39 -9.26
CA THR A 33 -2.90 -0.64 -8.27
C THR A 33 -2.96 -1.32 -6.90
N THR A 34 -2.12 -2.33 -6.70
CA THR A 34 -2.06 -3.17 -5.50
C THR A 34 -0.61 -3.45 -5.14
N TYR A 35 -0.29 -3.45 -3.85
CA TYR A 35 1.00 -3.90 -3.35
C TYR A 35 0.79 -4.95 -2.26
N ASP A 36 1.49 -6.08 -2.39
CA ASP A 36 1.55 -7.15 -1.40
C ASP A 36 2.86 -7.02 -0.60
N PRO A 37 2.81 -6.61 0.68
CA PRO A 37 3.98 -6.52 1.55
C PRO A 37 4.45 -7.88 2.05
N GLY A 38 3.76 -8.97 1.70
CA GLY A 38 4.02 -10.32 2.18
C GLY A 38 3.56 -10.53 3.62
N THR A 39 4.19 -11.49 4.30
CA THR A 39 3.91 -11.80 5.71
C THR A 39 4.41 -10.68 6.62
N LEU A 40 3.50 -10.11 7.40
CA LEU A 40 3.81 -9.08 8.40
C LEU A 40 3.98 -9.68 9.80
N GLY A 41 4.81 -9.02 10.60
CA GLY A 41 4.93 -9.33 12.03
C GLY A 41 3.63 -8.99 12.75
N TYR A 42 3.24 -9.82 13.71
CA TYR A 42 2.10 -9.55 14.60
C TYR A 42 2.39 -8.39 15.56
N ASN A 43 1.33 -7.75 16.10
CA ASN A 43 1.42 -6.63 17.03
C ASN A 43 2.39 -5.53 16.59
N THR A 44 2.49 -5.30 15.28
CA THR A 44 3.46 -4.39 14.69
C THR A 44 2.73 -3.27 13.98
N LYS A 45 3.11 -2.03 14.30
CA LYS A 45 2.62 -0.85 13.59
C LYS A 45 3.41 -0.66 12.30
N TYR A 46 2.69 -0.57 11.19
CA TYR A 46 3.22 -0.33 9.85
C TYR A 46 2.71 1.01 9.33
N TYR A 47 3.57 1.67 8.57
CA TYR A 47 3.34 2.95 7.92
C TYR A 47 3.56 2.79 6.43
N TRP A 48 2.76 3.51 5.65
CA TRP A 48 2.93 3.52 4.21
C TRP A 48 2.47 4.83 3.60
N LYS A 49 3.02 5.14 2.43
CA LYS A 49 2.59 6.24 1.58
C LYS A 49 2.85 5.87 0.13
N LEU A 50 2.14 6.54 -0.77
CA LEU A 50 2.37 6.43 -2.21
C LEU A 50 2.89 7.76 -2.74
N VAL A 51 3.80 7.70 -3.71
CA VAL A 51 4.14 8.85 -4.55
C VAL A 51 3.70 8.53 -5.96
N ALA A 52 2.69 9.24 -6.45
CA ALA A 52 2.18 9.10 -7.81
C ALA A 52 3.02 9.98 -8.75
N ARG A 53 3.37 9.44 -9.92
CA ARG A 53 4.00 10.18 -11.01
C ARG A 53 3.20 9.98 -12.27
N ASP A 54 2.85 11.08 -12.93
CA ASP A 54 2.40 11.06 -14.31
C ASP A 54 3.55 11.49 -15.24
N ASN A 55 3.29 11.43 -16.54
CA ASN A 55 4.16 11.89 -17.63
C ASN A 55 4.14 13.41 -17.84
N HIS A 56 3.36 14.17 -17.06
CA HIS A 56 3.00 15.55 -17.36
C HIS A 56 3.32 16.55 -16.23
N GLY A 57 3.78 16.11 -15.05
CA GLY A 57 3.94 16.96 -13.89
C GLY A 57 4.93 16.49 -12.82
N ALA A 58 4.97 17.23 -11.72
CA ALA A 58 5.79 16.88 -10.56
C ALA A 58 5.14 15.74 -9.76
N PRO A 59 5.92 14.83 -9.15
CA PRO A 59 5.38 13.74 -8.34
C PRO A 59 4.49 14.24 -7.20
N ARG A 60 3.33 13.59 -7.01
CA ARG A 60 2.40 13.88 -5.92
C ARG A 60 2.57 12.87 -4.80
N THR A 61 2.91 13.35 -3.61
CA THR A 61 3.01 12.51 -2.42
C THR A 61 1.67 12.43 -1.70
N GLY A 62 1.14 11.22 -1.49
CA GLY A 62 -0.04 10.97 -0.67
C GLY A 62 0.24 11.13 0.83
N PRO A 63 -0.81 11.15 1.67
CA PRO A 63 -0.63 11.21 3.12
C PRO A 63 0.11 9.97 3.66
N LEU A 64 0.65 10.09 4.87
CA LEU A 64 1.21 8.95 5.59
C LEU A 64 0.06 8.19 6.27
N TRP A 65 -0.18 6.96 5.83
CA TRP A 65 -1.14 6.05 6.43
C TRP A 65 -0.45 5.10 7.40
N ASP A 66 -1.20 4.56 8.36
CA ASP A 66 -0.71 3.54 9.26
C ASP A 66 -1.79 2.51 9.63
N PHE A 67 -1.35 1.32 10.02
CA PHE A 67 -2.18 0.29 10.64
C PHE A 67 -1.35 -0.54 11.61
N THR A 68 -2.01 -1.28 12.50
CA THR A 68 -1.35 -2.22 13.42
C THR A 68 -1.88 -3.63 13.17
N THR A 69 -0.97 -4.60 13.00
CA THR A 69 -1.34 -6.01 12.85
C THR A 69 -1.86 -6.57 14.17
N VAL A 70 -2.72 -7.59 14.07
CA VAL A 70 -3.30 -8.27 15.23
C VAL A 70 -2.24 -9.02 16.06
N SER A 71 -2.62 -9.46 17.26
CA SER A 71 -1.80 -10.36 18.07
C SER A 71 -1.59 -11.72 17.41
N PRO A 72 -0.46 -12.40 17.70
CA PRO A 72 -0.27 -13.77 17.24
C PRO A 72 -1.33 -14.69 17.87
N PRO A 73 -1.73 -15.77 17.18
CA PRO A 73 -2.61 -16.78 17.77
C PRO A 73 -1.96 -17.42 18.99
N SER A 74 -2.77 -17.89 19.94
CA SER A 74 -2.26 -18.53 21.16
C SER A 74 -1.61 -19.89 20.83
N PRO A 75 -0.49 -20.27 21.48
CA PRO A 75 0.10 -21.60 21.33
C PRO A 75 -0.84 -22.68 21.87
N GLY A 76 -1.75 -23.18 21.03
CA GLY A 76 -2.82 -24.10 21.42
C GLY A 76 -4.10 -23.93 20.61
N GLU A 77 -4.25 -22.81 19.90
CA GLU A 77 -5.32 -22.62 18.93
C GLU A 77 -4.95 -23.33 17.63
N LEU A 78 -5.20 -24.64 17.54
CA LEU A 78 -5.19 -25.38 16.27
C LEU A 78 -6.37 -24.91 15.40
N HIS A 79 -6.32 -23.67 14.91
CA HIS A 79 -7.29 -23.18 13.95
C HIS A 79 -6.80 -23.53 12.55
N VAL A 80 -7.41 -24.54 11.95
CA VAL A 80 -7.26 -24.88 10.53
C VAL A 80 -7.95 -23.79 9.71
N GLY A 81 -7.29 -22.63 9.53
CA GLY A 81 -7.80 -21.48 8.78
C GLY A 81 -6.72 -20.43 8.56
N PRO A 82 -6.82 -19.56 7.53
CA PRO A 82 -5.74 -18.67 7.12
C PRO A 82 -5.57 -17.53 8.12
N GLY A 83 -4.87 -17.79 9.23
CA GLY A 83 -4.46 -16.81 10.23
C GLY A 83 -3.23 -15.98 9.81
N GLN A 84 -3.05 -15.77 8.51
CA GLN A 84 -1.96 -14.96 7.97
C GLN A 84 -2.50 -13.54 7.68
N PRO A 85 -1.93 -12.48 8.26
CA PRO A 85 -2.30 -11.12 7.92
C PRO A 85 -1.75 -10.78 6.54
N TYR A 86 -2.47 -11.13 5.48
CA TYR A 86 -2.24 -10.56 4.16
C TYR A 86 -2.80 -9.14 4.16
N ALA A 87 -1.94 -8.13 4.19
CA ALA A 87 -2.36 -6.74 4.06
C ALA A 87 -2.28 -6.34 2.59
N THR A 88 -3.40 -6.11 1.92
CA THR A 88 -3.39 -5.53 0.56
C THR A 88 -3.56 -4.02 0.67
N ILE A 89 -2.61 -3.26 0.13
CA ILE A 89 -2.72 -1.81 0.03
C ILE A 89 -3.56 -1.50 -1.20
N GLN A 90 -4.84 -1.16 -1.01
CA GLN A 90 -5.80 -0.88 -2.11
C GLN A 90 -6.37 0.55 -2.08
N ALA A 91 -6.34 1.24 -0.93
CA ALA A 91 -7.25 2.35 -0.62
C ALA A 91 -6.78 3.76 -1.03
N ALA A 92 -5.62 3.93 -1.68
CA ALA A 92 -5.02 5.28 -1.85
C ALA A 92 -5.13 5.88 -3.26
N ILE A 93 -5.70 5.16 -4.22
CA ILE A 93 -5.63 5.56 -5.64
C ILE A 93 -6.63 6.66 -5.98
N ASP A 94 -7.78 6.70 -5.31
CA ASP A 94 -8.81 7.72 -5.57
C ASP A 94 -8.38 9.11 -5.08
N VAL A 95 -7.60 9.19 -4.00
CA VAL A 95 -7.09 10.47 -3.43
C VAL A 95 -5.96 11.07 -4.28
N ALA A 96 -5.26 10.24 -5.06
CA ALA A 96 -4.15 10.68 -5.90
C ALA A 96 -4.60 11.18 -7.30
N ARG A 97 -5.87 10.98 -7.65
CA ARG A 97 -6.46 11.37 -8.94
C ARG A 97 -7.22 12.71 -8.93
N ASP A 98 -7.48 13.29 -7.76
CA ASP A 98 -8.20 14.58 -7.59
C ASP A 98 -7.27 15.80 -7.47
#